data_AF-A0A3M2VN91-F1
#
_entry.id   AF-A0A3M2VN91-F1
#
_cell.length_a   1.000
_cell.length_b   1.000
_cell.length_c   1.000
_cell.angle_alpha   90.00
_cell.angle_beta   90.00
_cell.angle_gamma   90.00
#
_symmetry.space_group_name_H-M   'P 1'
#
loop_
_entity.id
_entity.type
_entity.pdbx_description
1 polymer ?
#
loop_
_entity_poly.entity_id
_entity_poly.type
_entity_poly.pdbx_seq_one_letter_code
_entity_poly.pdbx_strand_id
1 'polypeptide(L)'
;MGNMCVRGSSMANQVHSPDRANSSSGGNNGITPDQLINARHELSEVAGLPRDVHSFISSNSAPADLRDRHNTLFRNTKTVLEAVDIHDRSVRGDISAISSTTSDQLMSSIQSLKSKWDGFRRELQQAMPARASSEHYRIAEQPGGSMQLSSLTPSPYRN
;
A
#
# COMPACT_ATOMS: atom_id res chain seq x y z
N MET A 1 29.98 20.98 -55.97
CA MET A 1 30.56 21.64 -54.79
C MET A 1 29.57 22.74 -54.38
N GLY A 2 28.97 22.85 -53.21
CA GLY A 2 28.93 22.07 -51.97
C GLY A 2 27.97 22.80 -51.03
N ASN A 3 27.18 22.05 -50.23
CA ASN A 3 26.47 22.46 -49.01
C ASN A 3 25.36 23.54 -49.16
N MET A 4 24.32 23.68 -48.33
CA MET A 4 24.13 23.30 -46.94
C MET A 4 22.62 23.39 -46.58
N CYS A 5 22.14 22.37 -45.87
CA CYS A 5 21.14 22.39 -44.80
C CYS A 5 19.74 23.01 -45.01
N VAL A 6 18.77 22.10 -45.19
CA VAL A 6 17.40 22.19 -44.70
C VAL A 6 17.41 22.40 -43.18
N ARG A 7 17.03 23.58 -42.66
CA ARG A 7 16.57 23.75 -41.27
C ARG A 7 16.04 25.16 -41.00
N GLY A 8 14.95 25.27 -40.24
CA GLY A 8 14.46 26.53 -39.68
C GLY A 8 12.94 26.60 -39.66
N SER A 9 12.28 25.70 -38.93
CA SER A 9 11.77 26.00 -37.58
C SER A 9 10.55 26.92 -37.61
N SER A 10 9.39 26.28 -37.51
CA SER A 10 8.10 26.87 -37.16
C SER A 10 8.26 27.80 -35.96
N MET A 11 7.75 29.03 -36.10
CA MET A 11 7.60 29.99 -35.01
C MET A 11 6.59 29.44 -34.00
N ALA A 12 7.06 28.68 -33.01
CA ALA A 12 6.31 28.45 -31.80
C ALA A 12 6.53 29.66 -30.89
N ASN A 13 5.44 30.38 -30.60
CA ASN A 13 5.39 31.38 -29.53
C ASN A 13 6.06 30.81 -28.28
N GLN A 14 7.15 31.43 -27.83
CA GLN A 14 7.70 31.17 -26.52
C GLN A 14 6.67 31.66 -25.49
N VAL A 15 5.91 30.72 -24.94
CA VAL A 15 5.22 30.92 -23.67
C VAL A 15 6.31 31.04 -22.60
N HIS A 16 6.44 32.26 -22.07
CA HIS A 16 7.30 32.58 -20.95
C HIS A 16 6.72 31.86 -19.72
N SER A 17 7.24 30.69 -19.39
CA SER A 17 7.01 30.08 -18.08
C SER A 17 7.62 31.04 -17.05
N PRO A 18 6.89 31.43 -15.99
CA PRO A 18 7.52 32.18 -14.92
C PRO A 18 8.61 31.30 -14.30
N ASP A 19 9.86 31.76 -14.45
CA ASP A 19 10.98 31.37 -13.61
C ASP A 19 10.50 31.50 -12.16
N ARG A 20 10.28 30.37 -11.49
CA ARG A 20 10.02 30.35 -10.06
C ARG A 20 11.34 30.70 -9.40
N ALA A 21 11.56 32.01 -9.22
CA ALA A 21 12.63 32.55 -8.40
C ALA A 21 12.54 31.90 -7.01
N ASN A 22 13.39 30.89 -6.78
CA ASN A 22 13.55 30.29 -5.46
C ASN A 22 14.48 31.20 -4.65
N SER A 23 13.91 32.30 -4.16
CA SER A 23 14.56 33.22 -3.25
C SER A 23 13.83 33.18 -1.91
N SER A 24 14.16 32.21 -1.06
CA SER A 24 14.17 32.46 0.38
C SER A 24 15.20 31.59 1.07
N SER A 25 16.33 32.22 1.33
CA SER A 25 17.31 31.82 2.35
C SER A 25 16.72 32.13 3.72
N GLY A 26 16.40 31.09 4.49
CA GLY A 26 15.95 31.20 5.87
C GLY A 26 15.66 29.80 6.43
N GLY A 27 16.59 29.27 7.22
CA GLY A 27 16.57 27.88 7.69
C GLY A 27 15.31 27.54 8.48
N ASN A 28 14.37 26.85 7.82
CA ASN A 28 13.32 26.08 8.44
C ASN A 28 13.42 24.66 7.85
N ASN A 29 13.90 23.70 8.64
CA ASN A 29 13.91 22.28 8.28
C ASN A 29 12.47 21.70 8.32
N GLY A 30 11.51 22.39 7.69
CA GLY A 30 10.13 21.96 7.61
C GLY A 30 9.98 20.79 6.64
N ILE A 31 8.96 19.96 6.87
CA ILE A 31 8.69 18.78 6.04
C ILE A 31 8.31 19.24 4.64
N THR A 32 9.10 18.81 3.65
CA THR A 32 8.83 19.12 2.25
C THR A 32 7.66 18.28 1.71
N PRO A 33 6.94 18.76 0.68
CA PRO A 33 5.89 17.97 0.04
C PRO A 33 6.39 16.60 -0.45
N ASP A 34 7.59 16.54 -1.01
CA ASP A 34 8.18 15.27 -1.48
C ASP A 34 8.47 14.29 -0.33
N GLN A 35 8.93 14.79 0.83
CA GLN A 35 9.09 13.96 2.03
C GLN A 35 7.75 13.39 2.51
N LEU A 36 6.68 14.20 2.46
CA LEU A 36 5.35 13.77 2.88
C LEU A 36 4.76 12.72 1.91
N ILE A 37 4.93 12.90 0.60
CA ILE A 37 4.52 11.92 -0.41
C ILE A 37 5.32 10.62 -0.29
N ASN A 38 6.62 10.70 -0.03
CA ASN A 38 7.41 9.49 0.22
C ASN A 38 6.90 8.74 1.46
N ALA A 39 6.68 9.45 2.57
CA ALA A 39 6.13 8.84 3.79
C ALA A 39 4.73 8.24 3.59
N ARG A 40 3.90 8.85 2.74
CA ARG A 40 2.61 8.30 2.31
C ARG A 40 2.77 6.96 1.59
N HIS A 41 3.71 6.83 0.65
CA HIS A 41 3.98 5.56 -0.03
C HIS A 41 4.44 4.48 0.94
N GLU A 42 5.39 4.80 1.83
CA GLU A 42 5.84 3.86 2.86
C GLU A 42 4.69 3.40 3.77
N LEU A 43 3.79 4.29 4.16
CA LEU A 43 2.61 3.91 4.93
C LEU A 43 1.68 2.97 4.14
N SER A 44 1.48 3.22 2.86
CA SER A 44 0.69 2.33 2.00
C SER A 44 1.29 0.93 1.91
N GLU A 45 2.62 0.81 1.82
CA GLU A 45 3.32 -0.48 1.82
C GLU A 45 3.23 -1.19 3.18
N VAL A 46 3.35 -0.43 4.27
CA VAL A 46 3.22 -0.95 5.64
C VAL A 46 1.77 -1.37 5.97
N ALA A 47 0.78 -0.68 5.42
CA ALA A 47 -0.63 -1.06 5.56
C ALA A 47 -1.01 -2.26 4.66
N GLY A 48 -0.19 -2.55 3.64
CA GLY A 48 -0.34 -3.73 2.81
C GLY A 48 -0.14 -5.01 3.62
N LEU A 49 -1.20 -5.83 3.69
CA LEU A 49 -1.13 -7.16 4.27
C LEU A 49 -1.01 -8.23 3.16
N PRO A 50 -0.18 -9.26 3.36
CA PRO A 50 -0.15 -10.42 2.49
C PRO A 50 -1.53 -11.10 2.38
N ARG A 51 -1.78 -11.75 1.24
CA ARG A 51 -3.09 -12.36 0.93
C ARG A 51 -3.54 -13.37 1.98
N ASP A 52 -2.62 -14.18 2.51
CA ASP A 52 -2.91 -15.19 3.51
C ASP A 52 -3.24 -14.59 4.88
N VAL A 53 -2.57 -13.50 5.27
CA VAL A 53 -2.93 -12.72 6.46
C VAL A 53 -4.33 -12.13 6.31
N HIS A 54 -4.64 -11.56 5.15
CA HIS A 54 -5.97 -11.03 4.87
C HIS A 54 -7.03 -12.14 4.93
N SER A 55 -6.73 -13.33 4.42
CA SER A 55 -7.62 -14.50 4.50
C SER A 55 -7.86 -14.93 5.95
N PHE A 56 -6.83 -14.91 6.80
CA PHE A 56 -6.97 -15.21 8.22
C PHE A 56 -7.88 -14.19 8.92
N ILE A 57 -7.61 -12.89 8.76
CA ILE A 57 -8.41 -11.81 9.36
C ILE A 57 -9.86 -11.87 8.89
N SER A 58 -10.09 -12.17 7.62
CA SER A 58 -11.45 -12.26 7.06
C SER A 58 -12.20 -13.52 7.49
N SER A 59 -11.50 -14.52 8.03
CA SER A 59 -12.10 -15.76 8.51
C SER A 59 -12.66 -15.62 9.92
N ASN A 60 -13.56 -16.53 10.32
CA ASN A 60 -14.03 -16.60 11.70
C ASN A 60 -12.98 -17.20 12.67
N SER A 61 -11.80 -17.57 12.17
CA SER A 61 -10.67 -18.06 12.97
C SER A 61 -9.88 -16.90 13.61
N ALA A 62 -10.01 -15.68 13.09
CA ALA A 62 -9.41 -14.51 13.72
C ALA A 62 -10.27 -14.04 14.91
N PRO A 63 -9.66 -13.71 16.06
CA PRO A 63 -10.37 -13.09 17.19
C PRO A 63 -11.14 -11.84 16.76
N ALA A 64 -12.32 -11.60 17.35
CA ALA A 64 -13.15 -10.43 17.04
C ALA A 64 -12.38 -9.10 17.21
N ASP A 65 -11.71 -8.93 18.34
CA ASP A 65 -10.91 -7.74 18.64
C ASP A 65 -9.82 -7.48 17.59
N LEU A 66 -9.20 -8.55 17.07
CA LEU A 66 -8.15 -8.46 16.06
C LEU A 66 -8.71 -7.98 14.71
N ARG A 67 -9.92 -8.45 14.35
CA ARG A 67 -10.63 -7.99 13.15
C ARG A 67 -11.07 -6.53 13.28
N ASP A 68 -11.58 -6.13 14.43
CA ASP A 68 -12.03 -4.75 14.67
C ASP A 68 -10.86 -3.76 14.67
N ARG A 69 -9.73 -4.16 15.26
CA ARG A 69 -8.49 -3.36 15.21
C ARG A 69 -7.94 -3.24 13.80
N HIS A 70 -7.92 -4.32 13.02
CA HIS A 70 -7.57 -4.25 11.61
C HIS A 70 -8.44 -3.24 10.86
N ASN A 71 -9.77 -3.35 10.99
CA ASN A 71 -10.71 -2.47 10.28
C ASN A 71 -10.54 -1.01 10.70
N THR A 72 -10.29 -0.76 11.98
CA THR A 72 -10.02 0.59 12.50
C THR A 72 -8.72 1.15 11.94
N LEU A 73 -7.63 0.38 11.95
CA LEU A 73 -6.35 0.81 11.38
C LEU A 73 -6.45 1.07 9.88
N PHE A 74 -7.14 0.20 9.14
CA PHE A 74 -7.36 0.35 7.72
C PHE A 74 -8.13 1.63 7.38
N ARG A 75 -9.24 1.89 8.09
CA ARG A 75 -10.04 3.12 7.91
C ARG A 75 -9.22 4.38 8.19
N ASN A 76 -8.52 4.41 9.33
CA ASN A 76 -7.69 5.56 9.71
C ASN A 76 -6.56 5.80 8.71
N THR A 77 -5.96 4.72 8.20
CA THR A 77 -4.93 4.80 7.17
C THR A 77 -5.47 5.42 5.90
N LYS A 78 -6.62 4.95 5.40
CA LYS A 78 -7.26 5.51 4.21
C LYS A 78 -7.53 7.01 4.37
N THR A 79 -8.08 7.43 5.51
CA THR A 79 -8.35 8.84 5.80
C THR A 79 -7.07 9.69 5.76
N VAL A 80 -5.97 9.21 6.34
CA VAL A 80 -4.69 9.94 6.34
C VAL A 80 -4.07 10.01 4.95
N LEU A 81 -4.09 8.91 4.19
CA LEU A 81 -3.56 8.90 2.82
C LEU A 81 -4.32 9.90 1.92
N GLU A 82 -5.64 9.96 2.04
CA GLU A 82 -6.48 10.92 1.32
C GLU A 82 -6.19 12.37 1.75
N ALA A 83 -6.02 12.62 3.05
CA ALA A 83 -5.67 13.95 3.56
C ALA A 83 -4.30 14.42 3.03
N VAL A 84 -3.33 13.51 2.89
CA VAL A 84 -2.04 13.82 2.26
C VAL A 84 -2.21 14.16 0.78
N ASP A 85 -3.04 13.42 0.04
CA ASP A 85 -3.30 13.70 -1.38
C ASP A 85 -4.01 15.05 -1.59
N ILE A 86 -4.92 15.42 -0.69
CA ILE A 86 -5.56 16.75 -0.71
C ILE A 86 -4.53 17.84 -0.37
N HIS A 87 -3.67 17.60 0.63
CA HIS A 87 -2.63 18.54 1.02
C HIS A 87 -1.62 18.79 -0.10
N ASP A 88 -1.09 17.74 -0.73
CA ASP A 88 -0.15 17.85 -1.85
C ASP A 88 -0.75 18.64 -3.02
N ARG A 89 -2.01 18.35 -3.41
CA ARG A 89 -2.72 19.12 -4.44
C ARG A 89 -2.86 20.59 -4.07
N SER A 90 -3.25 20.87 -2.83
CA SER A 90 -3.39 22.23 -2.30
C SER A 90 -2.08 23.01 -2.38
N VAL A 91 -0.97 22.41 -1.93
CA VAL A 91 0.38 23.01 -1.97
C VAL A 91 0.88 23.20 -3.41
N ARG A 92 0.48 22.34 -4.35
CA ARG A 92 0.77 22.49 -5.78
C ARG A 92 -0.07 23.56 -6.47
N GLY A 93 -1.03 24.17 -5.78
CA GLY A 93 -1.84 25.28 -6.29
C GLY A 93 -3.20 24.86 -6.87
N ASP A 94 -3.69 23.66 -6.56
CA ASP A 94 -5.07 23.28 -6.88
C ASP A 94 -6.05 24.01 -5.94
N ILE A 95 -6.75 25.01 -6.49
CA ILE A 95 -7.69 25.87 -5.75
C ILE A 95 -8.91 25.08 -5.24
N SER A 96 -9.23 23.94 -5.85
CA SER A 96 -10.31 23.07 -5.40
C SER A 96 -9.94 22.20 -4.19
N ALA A 97 -8.64 22.05 -3.91
CA ALA A 97 -8.12 21.29 -2.79
C ALA A 97 -7.86 22.20 -1.59
N ILE A 98 -8.76 22.16 -0.60
CA ILE A 98 -8.60 22.89 0.66
C ILE A 98 -8.06 21.90 1.71
N SER A 99 -6.80 22.08 2.09
CA SER A 99 -6.21 21.36 3.22
C SER A 99 -6.33 22.17 4.50
N SER A 100 -6.97 21.59 5.52
CA SER A 100 -7.00 22.14 6.89
C SER A 100 -5.85 21.63 7.77
N THR A 101 -5.03 20.71 7.24
CA THR A 101 -3.97 20.01 7.96
C THR A 101 -2.59 20.49 7.52
N THR A 102 -1.61 20.51 8.44
CA THR A 102 -0.22 20.87 8.14
C THR A 102 0.65 19.65 7.82
N SER A 103 1.79 19.85 7.14
CA SER A 103 2.76 18.78 6.85
C SER A 103 3.21 18.05 8.12
N ASP A 104 3.48 18.77 9.22
CA ASP A 104 3.91 18.18 10.49
C ASP A 104 2.83 17.29 11.12
N GLN A 105 1.56 17.74 11.09
CA GLN A 105 0.43 16.97 11.59
C GLN A 105 0.22 15.68 10.77
N LEU A 106 0.33 15.77 9.45
CA LEU A 106 0.20 14.63 8.55
C LEU A 106 1.37 13.64 8.73
N MET A 107 2.61 14.13 8.83
CA MET A 107 3.76 13.27 9.10
C MET A 107 3.66 12.57 10.45
N SER A 108 3.26 13.28 11.50
CA SER A 108 3.03 12.69 12.83
C SER A 108 1.96 11.60 12.77
N SER A 109 0.87 11.84 12.03
CA SER A 109 -0.19 10.85 11.81
C SER A 109 0.31 9.62 11.06
N ILE A 110 1.12 9.82 10.02
CA ILE A 110 1.75 8.73 9.26
C ILE A 110 2.65 7.89 10.17
N GLN A 111 3.56 8.52 10.92
CA GLN A 111 4.49 7.81 11.80
C GLN A 111 3.75 7.03 12.90
N SER A 112 2.69 7.61 13.46
CA SER A 112 1.81 6.93 14.42
C SER A 112 1.16 5.69 13.81
N LEU A 113 0.62 5.80 12.58
CA LEU A 113 0.00 4.68 11.89
C LEU A 113 1.00 3.59 11.51
N LYS A 114 2.20 3.94 11.02
CA LYS A 114 3.27 2.96 10.76
C LYS A 114 3.58 2.15 12.02
N SER A 115 3.76 2.83 13.15
CA SER A 115 4.01 2.20 14.45
C SER A 115 2.88 1.26 14.89
N LYS A 116 1.61 1.66 14.67
CA LYS A 116 0.45 0.84 14.98
C LYS A 116 0.33 -0.38 14.07
N TRP A 117 0.63 -0.25 12.79
CA TRP A 117 0.68 -1.38 11.85
C TRP A 117 1.80 -2.36 12.20
N ASP A 118 2.97 -1.87 12.60
CA ASP A 118 4.07 -2.73 13.05
C ASP A 118 3.71 -3.48 14.34
N GLY A 119 3.04 -2.82 15.29
CA GLY A 119 2.49 -3.48 16.47
C GLY A 119 1.46 -4.54 16.10
N PHE A 120 0.50 -4.20 15.24
CA PHE A 120 -0.53 -5.11 14.77
C PHE A 120 0.03 -6.33 14.04
N ARG A 121 1.10 -6.17 13.23
CA ARG A 121 1.79 -7.28 12.57
C ARG A 121 2.41 -8.27 13.55
N ARG A 122 2.98 -7.80 14.68
CA ARG A 122 3.51 -8.69 15.73
C ARG A 122 2.40 -9.50 16.38
N GLU A 123 1.27 -8.86 16.67
CA GLU A 123 0.12 -9.54 17.24
C GLU A 123 -0.49 -10.55 16.25
N LEU A 124 -0.57 -10.19 14.97
CA LEU A 124 -0.96 -11.10 13.91
C LEU A 124 -0.06 -12.33 13.84
N GLN A 125 1.26 -12.17 13.96
CA GLN A 125 2.21 -13.28 13.97
C GLN A 125 2.02 -14.21 15.17
N GLN A 126 1.58 -13.68 16.31
CA GLN A 126 1.28 -14.46 17.52
C GLN A 126 -0.08 -15.16 17.46
N ALA A 127 -1.09 -14.47 16.89
CA ALA A 127 -2.47 -14.96 16.82
C ALA A 127 -2.71 -15.90 15.65
N MET A 128 -1.99 -15.71 14.54
CA MET A 128 -1.93 -16.73 13.52
C MET A 128 -1.27 -17.95 14.14
N PRO A 129 -1.89 -19.14 14.08
CA PRO A 129 -1.20 -20.34 14.49
C PRO A 129 0.13 -20.36 13.75
N ALA A 130 1.23 -20.53 14.48
CA ALA A 130 2.49 -20.92 13.87
C ALA A 130 2.07 -22.02 12.90
N ARG A 131 2.33 -21.83 11.61
CA ARG A 131 2.17 -22.90 10.63
C ARG A 131 3.19 -23.96 11.00
N ALA A 132 2.92 -24.68 12.09
CA ALA A 132 3.61 -25.87 12.47
C ALA A 132 3.41 -26.78 11.27
N SER A 133 4.52 -26.98 10.59
CA SER A 133 4.68 -27.92 9.49
C SER A 133 4.08 -27.43 8.18
N SER A 134 4.96 -27.01 7.27
CA SER A 134 4.93 -27.57 5.92
C SER A 134 4.42 -29.02 6.00
N GLU A 135 3.34 -29.30 5.28
CA GLU A 135 2.84 -30.65 5.02
C GLU A 135 2.52 -31.51 6.27
N HIS A 136 1.32 -31.34 6.82
CA HIS A 136 0.57 -32.55 7.19
C HIS A 136 -0.05 -33.12 5.91
N TYR A 137 0.80 -33.73 5.07
CA TYR A 137 0.40 -34.97 4.41
C TYR A 137 -0.03 -35.90 5.54
N ARG A 138 -1.32 -35.88 5.91
CA ARG A 138 -1.91 -37.05 6.52
C ARG A 138 -2.00 -38.08 5.40
N ILE A 139 -0.88 -38.76 5.15
CA ILE A 139 -0.95 -40.13 4.66
C ILE A 139 -1.81 -40.82 5.71
N ALA A 140 -3.03 -41.16 5.34
CA ALA A 140 -3.77 -42.15 6.10
C ALA A 140 -2.91 -43.41 6.02
N GLU A 141 -2.10 -43.66 7.06
CA GLU A 141 -1.57 -44.99 7.30
C GLU A 141 -2.77 -45.91 7.53
N GLN A 142 -3.32 -46.42 6.44
CA GLN A 142 -4.11 -47.63 6.49
C GLN A 142 -3.16 -48.74 6.91
N PRO A 143 -3.45 -49.51 7.97
CA PRO A 143 -2.64 -50.65 8.32
C PRO A 143 -2.85 -51.71 7.25
N GLY A 144 -1.91 -51.77 6.31
CA GLY A 144 -1.80 -52.82 5.28
C GLY A 144 -2.52 -52.50 3.97
N GLY A 145 -1.74 -52.32 2.89
CA GLY A 145 -2.22 -52.49 1.52
C GLY A 145 -1.72 -51.45 0.52
N SER A 146 -0.86 -51.90 -0.39
CA SER A 146 -0.37 -51.29 -1.63
C SER A 146 -1.11 -50.06 -2.19
N MET A 147 -0.32 -49.01 -2.50
CA MET A 147 -0.72 -47.81 -3.25
C MET A 147 -1.42 -48.17 -4.57
N GLN A 148 -2.64 -47.65 -4.78
CA GLN A 148 -3.22 -47.50 -6.12
C GLN A 148 -3.48 -46.02 -6.41
N LEU A 149 -2.61 -45.46 -7.24
CA LEU A 149 -2.93 -44.33 -8.11
C LEU A 149 -3.97 -44.82 -9.13
N SER A 150 -5.22 -44.38 -9.00
CA SER A 150 -6.23 -44.58 -10.04
C SER A 150 -7.05 -43.31 -10.25
N SER A 151 -6.73 -42.66 -11.36
CA SER A 151 -7.48 -41.61 -12.02
C SER A 151 -8.87 -42.06 -12.49
N LEU A 152 -9.74 -41.06 -12.72
CA LEU A 152 -10.94 -41.07 -13.57
C LEU A 152 -12.19 -41.78 -13.01
N THR A 153 -13.11 -40.94 -12.52
CA THR A 153 -14.54 -41.25 -12.44
C THR A 153 -15.16 -41.35 -13.84
N PRO A 154 -16.01 -42.37 -14.07
CA PRO A 154 -17.24 -42.14 -14.81
C PRO A 154 -18.46 -42.54 -13.97
N SER A 155 -19.41 -41.62 -13.84
CA SER A 155 -20.74 -41.84 -13.25
C SER A 155 -21.55 -42.89 -14.02
N PRO A 156 -22.34 -43.74 -13.33
CA PRO A 156 -23.45 -44.44 -13.94
C PRO A 156 -24.77 -44.00 -13.31
N TYR A 157 -25.32 -42.89 -13.81
CA TYR A 157 -26.76 -42.67 -13.79
C TYR A 157 -27.16 -42.10 -15.16
N ARG A 158 -27.52 -43.00 -16.08
CA ARG A 158 -28.53 -42.70 -17.10
C ARG A 158 -29.17 -44.00 -17.58
N ASN A 159 -30.50 -43.98 -17.50
CA ASN A 159 -31.46 -44.97 -17.99
C ASN A 159 -31.34 -45.16 -19.50
#